data_AF-A0A5E7SW07-F1
#
_entry.id   AF-A0A5E7SW07-F1
#
_cell.length_a   1.000
_cell.length_b   1.000
_cell.length_c   1.000
_cell.angle_alpha   90.00
_cell.angle_beta   90.00
_cell.angle_gamma   90.00
#
_symmetry.space_group_name_H-M   'P 1'
#
loop_
_entity.id
_entity.type
_entity.pdbx_description
1 polymer ?
#
loop_
_entity_poly.entity_id
_entity_poly.type
_entity_poly.pdbx_seq_one_letter_code
_entity_poly.pdbx_strand_id
1 'polypeptide(L)'
;MPPSTTDTPVKIKHLHTAKTIEHYLSEKLANADKRKITEYRETLEQAHPYQVFFDNLLAPLKTPDDFCRQRLQEALQNKYNSQLNPQDLIRLQPRHSVSKAMPLYTLLDAAMLNFTDIETAAHYFSDDSETLTDAQDIPTEGSTNTRIGARQFAALSRMLDLGVQYQNYISRTFNVSSVKLNGLRLAKLNMKLAAYGKYFSNDIHQSLWFMLKNLSRGSADIANGDNFNNAPLQLYSVQLFGKYLVDAVLITCRLTDQSTQNRYLIYVPNDTGPGFYLNPDEDNCRITLAVELLGQSSLRKVFASRLPKTDQNGFLTSNLSSISFIDDITFHPLKQRLFEYIASRHLDTFLADAKQCAVPVADISSSNHQQRREPPELQQRRMLCETLTDDFSRRLRTCATDALISEVFAGVEGWTSAEKLHAIHQLLDLKEKASLAGDGEPTAAL
;
A
#
# COMPACT_ATOMS: atom_id res chain seq x y z
N MET A 1 -22.92 -29.34 49.72
CA MET A 1 -22.86 -28.22 48.75
C MET A 1 -21.43 -28.09 48.27
N PRO A 2 -21.10 -28.40 47.02
CA PRO A 2 -19.78 -28.13 46.48
C PRO A 2 -19.74 -26.70 45.93
N PRO A 3 -18.60 -25.97 46.01
CA PRO A 3 -18.39 -24.83 45.15
C PRO A 3 -17.85 -25.29 43.78
N SER A 4 -18.54 -24.77 42.77
CA SER A 4 -18.33 -24.80 41.33
C SER A 4 -16.87 -24.84 40.83
N THR A 5 -16.57 -25.81 39.95
CA THR A 5 -15.37 -25.95 39.12
C THR A 5 -15.53 -25.24 37.76
N THR A 6 -15.73 -23.91 37.76
CA THR A 6 -15.82 -23.12 36.51
C THR A 6 -14.79 -21.99 36.40
N ASP A 7 -13.91 -21.82 37.39
CA ASP A 7 -13.10 -20.59 37.54
C ASP A 7 -11.66 -20.69 37.00
N THR A 8 -11.23 -21.89 36.61
CA THR A 8 -9.83 -22.19 36.23
C THR A 8 -9.43 -21.71 34.82
N PRO A 9 -10.21 -21.92 33.74
CA PRO A 9 -9.77 -21.53 32.39
C PRO A 9 -9.78 -20.01 32.17
N VAL A 10 -10.69 -19.29 32.83
CA VAL A 10 -10.81 -17.82 32.75
C VAL A 10 -9.63 -17.16 33.49
N LYS A 11 -9.28 -17.63 34.70
CA LYS A 11 -8.10 -17.14 35.45
C LYS A 11 -6.78 -17.34 34.71
N ILE A 12 -6.59 -18.47 34.01
CA ILE A 12 -5.37 -18.74 33.22
C ILE A 12 -5.26 -17.77 32.03
N LYS A 13 -6.37 -17.48 31.34
CA LYS A 13 -6.40 -16.52 30.23
C LYS A 13 -6.06 -15.10 30.69
N HIS A 14 -6.64 -14.64 31.80
CA HIS A 14 -6.34 -13.32 32.37
C HIS A 14 -4.89 -13.19 32.84
N LEU A 15 -4.30 -14.24 33.42
CA LEU A 15 -2.90 -14.23 33.83
C LEU A 15 -1.94 -14.15 32.63
N HIS A 16 -2.26 -14.83 31.53
CA HIS A 16 -1.45 -14.74 30.31
C HIS A 16 -1.52 -13.33 29.70
N THR A 17 -2.71 -12.75 29.59
CA THR A 17 -2.90 -11.38 29.09
C THR A 17 -2.18 -10.35 29.96
N ALA A 18 -2.26 -10.47 31.29
CA ALA A 18 -1.56 -9.58 32.21
C ALA A 18 -0.04 -9.62 32.02
N LYS A 19 0.54 -10.81 31.87
CA LYS A 19 1.99 -10.98 31.62
C LYS A 19 2.43 -10.39 30.28
N THR A 20 1.62 -10.56 29.22
CA THR A 20 1.90 -9.95 27.92
C THR A 20 1.91 -8.43 28.00
N ILE A 21 0.95 -7.85 28.72
CA ILE A 21 0.88 -6.39 28.93
C ILE A 21 2.09 -5.92 29.76
N GLU A 22 2.42 -6.58 30.87
CA GLU A 22 3.56 -6.19 31.72
C GLU A 22 4.89 -6.23 30.95
N HIS A 23 5.12 -7.29 30.18
CA HIS A 23 6.28 -7.41 29.30
C HIS A 23 6.32 -6.30 28.24
N TYR A 24 5.19 -5.99 27.61
CA TYR A 24 5.08 -4.89 26.67
C TYR A 24 5.40 -3.52 27.31
N LEU A 25 4.84 -3.23 28.49
CA LEU A 25 5.06 -1.94 29.18
C LEU A 25 6.53 -1.74 29.62
N SER A 26 7.22 -2.84 29.93
CA SER A 26 8.61 -2.83 30.38
C SER A 26 9.60 -2.77 29.23
N GLU A 27 9.37 -3.51 28.14
CA GLU A 27 10.29 -3.52 26.99
C GLU A 27 9.96 -2.45 25.94
N LYS A 28 8.72 -2.38 25.48
CA LYS A 28 8.32 -1.52 24.35
C LYS A 28 8.09 -0.07 24.74
N LEU A 29 7.81 0.16 26.02
CA LEU A 29 7.63 1.49 26.62
C LEU A 29 8.69 1.81 27.69
N ALA A 30 9.88 1.19 27.61
CA ALA A 30 10.96 1.37 28.57
C ALA A 30 11.30 2.85 28.83
N ASN A 31 11.48 3.63 27.75
CA ASN A 31 11.87 5.05 27.81
C ASN A 31 10.68 6.03 27.81
N ALA A 32 9.46 5.54 28.03
CA ALA A 32 8.25 6.35 27.97
C ALA A 32 8.02 7.09 29.30
N ASP A 33 8.62 8.27 29.47
CA ASP A 33 8.31 9.18 30.57
C ASP A 33 7.03 9.99 30.32
N LYS A 34 6.45 10.55 31.39
CA LYS A 34 5.19 11.29 31.36
C LYS A 34 5.14 12.39 30.29
N ARG A 35 6.23 13.16 30.13
CA ARG A 35 6.28 14.25 29.15
C ARG A 35 6.26 13.69 27.73
N LYS A 36 7.06 12.66 27.46
CA LYS A 36 7.13 12.05 26.13
C LYS A 36 5.84 11.29 25.78
N ILE A 37 5.20 10.64 26.75
CA ILE A 37 3.87 10.03 26.59
C ILE A 37 2.85 11.11 26.20
N THR A 38 2.84 12.25 26.88
CA THR A 38 1.94 13.37 26.55
C THR A 38 2.16 13.85 25.12
N GLU A 39 3.41 14.13 24.73
CA GLU A 39 3.73 14.57 23.35
C GLU A 39 3.38 13.51 22.29
N TYR A 40 3.52 12.23 22.63
CA TYR A 40 3.15 11.11 21.75
C TYR A 40 1.63 11.03 21.57
N ARG A 41 0.83 11.16 22.64
CA ARG A 41 -0.64 11.26 22.58
C ARG A 41 -1.10 12.42 21.71
N GLU A 42 -0.55 13.62 21.94
CA GLU A 42 -0.87 14.78 21.11
C GLU A 42 -0.57 14.53 19.62
N THR A 43 0.50 13.78 19.33
CA THR A 43 0.86 13.43 17.95
C THR A 43 -0.14 12.43 17.34
N LEU A 44 -0.60 11.45 18.13
CA LEU A 44 -1.65 10.51 17.72
C LEU A 44 -2.97 11.24 17.42
N GLU A 45 -3.38 12.12 18.33
CA GLU A 45 -4.60 12.93 18.18
C GLU A 45 -4.52 13.88 16.98
N GLN A 46 -3.34 14.42 16.66
CA GLN A 46 -3.12 15.21 15.46
C GLN A 46 -3.18 14.36 14.18
N ALA A 47 -2.73 13.10 14.22
CA ALA A 47 -2.75 12.20 13.06
C ALA A 47 -4.16 11.69 12.76
N HIS A 48 -4.96 11.47 13.80
CA HIS A 48 -6.27 10.84 13.69
C HIS A 48 -7.25 11.50 12.70
N PRO A 49 -7.43 12.84 12.67
CA PRO A 49 -8.29 13.47 11.67
C PRO A 49 -7.85 13.21 10.23
N TYR A 50 -6.55 13.07 9.97
CA TYR A 50 -6.05 12.75 8.63
C TYR A 50 -6.28 11.28 8.27
N GLN A 51 -6.18 10.36 9.22
CA GLN A 51 -6.56 8.96 9.01
C GLN A 51 -8.05 8.86 8.67
N VAL A 52 -8.91 9.52 9.45
CA VAL A 52 -10.37 9.58 9.21
C VAL A 52 -10.69 10.23 7.86
N PHE A 53 -9.96 11.28 7.48
CA PHE A 53 -10.12 11.91 6.16
C PHE A 53 -9.88 10.91 5.03
N PHE A 54 -8.82 10.12 5.09
CA PHE A 54 -8.53 9.12 4.08
C PHE A 54 -9.50 7.93 4.13
N ASP A 55 -9.97 7.54 5.31
CA ASP A 55 -11.02 6.52 5.45
C ASP A 55 -12.30 6.95 4.73
N ASN A 56 -12.74 8.19 4.94
CA ASN A 56 -13.91 8.77 4.28
C ASN A 56 -13.70 8.99 2.77
N LEU A 57 -12.47 9.27 2.34
CA LEU A 57 -12.13 9.41 0.92
C LEU A 57 -12.18 8.05 0.19
N LEU A 58 -11.77 6.98 0.87
CA LEU A 58 -11.69 5.63 0.32
C LEU A 58 -13.01 4.87 0.35
N ALA A 59 -13.85 5.09 1.37
CA ALA A 59 -15.12 4.41 1.54
C ALA A 59 -16.05 4.42 0.30
N PRO A 60 -16.22 5.54 -0.44
CA PRO A 60 -17.07 5.56 -1.64
C PRO A 60 -16.35 5.12 -2.93
N LEU A 61 -15.06 4.76 -2.87
CA LEU A 61 -14.27 4.48 -4.06
C LEU A 61 -14.66 3.14 -4.68
N LYS A 62 -15.28 3.19 -5.85
CA LYS A 62 -15.59 1.99 -6.66
C LYS A 62 -14.32 1.20 -7.02
N THR A 63 -14.44 -0.12 -6.92
CA THR A 63 -13.48 -1.07 -7.47
C THR A 63 -13.37 -0.89 -9.00
N PRO A 64 -12.27 -1.34 -9.63
CA PRO A 64 -12.15 -1.32 -11.09
C PRO A 64 -13.32 -2.03 -11.76
N ASP A 65 -13.70 -3.20 -11.23
CA ASP A 65 -14.78 -4.02 -11.77
C ASP A 65 -16.14 -3.32 -11.67
N ASP A 66 -16.51 -2.76 -10.53
CA ASP A 66 -17.81 -2.08 -10.37
C ASP A 66 -17.92 -0.84 -11.24
N PHE A 67 -16.85 -0.05 -11.31
CA PHE A 67 -16.80 1.13 -12.16
C PHE A 67 -16.91 0.75 -13.64
N CYS A 68 -16.08 -0.20 -14.08
CA CYS A 68 -16.02 -0.60 -15.49
C CYS A 68 -17.31 -1.32 -15.92
N ARG A 69 -17.90 -2.14 -15.06
CA ARG A 69 -19.18 -2.82 -15.30
C ARG A 69 -20.30 -1.81 -15.53
N GLN A 70 -20.42 -0.80 -14.67
CA GLN A 70 -21.43 0.23 -14.84
C GLN A 70 -21.25 0.96 -16.18
N ARG A 71 -20.02 1.39 -16.50
CA ARG A 71 -19.74 2.11 -17.75
C ARG A 71 -19.98 1.27 -19.00
N LEU A 72 -19.60 0.00 -18.96
CA LEU A 72 -19.87 -0.93 -20.05
C LEU A 72 -21.37 -1.18 -20.21
N GLN A 73 -22.11 -1.37 -19.10
CA GLN A 73 -23.56 -1.53 -19.13
C GLN A 73 -24.24 -0.33 -19.80
N GLU A 74 -23.89 0.90 -19.39
CA GLU A 74 -24.43 2.13 -19.98
C GLU A 74 -24.16 2.17 -21.50
N ALA A 75 -22.95 1.82 -21.94
CA ALA A 75 -22.58 1.81 -23.35
C ALA A 75 -23.32 0.72 -24.16
N LEU A 76 -23.49 -0.48 -23.59
CA LEU A 76 -24.22 -1.58 -24.21
C LEU A 76 -25.71 -1.26 -24.34
N GLN A 77 -26.31 -0.66 -23.31
CA GLN A 77 -27.72 -0.24 -23.33
C GLN A 77 -27.97 0.80 -24.42
N ASN A 78 -27.11 1.81 -24.51
CA ASN A 78 -27.25 2.88 -25.49
C ASN A 78 -27.07 2.41 -26.94
N LYS A 79 -26.20 1.42 -27.18
CA LYS A 79 -25.87 0.96 -28.54
C LYS A 79 -26.69 -0.25 -29.01
N TYR A 80 -27.13 -1.09 -28.07
CA TYR A 80 -27.77 -2.38 -28.35
C TYR A 80 -29.09 -2.60 -27.58
N ASN A 81 -29.73 -1.52 -27.12
CA ASN A 81 -31.07 -1.53 -26.51
C ASN A 81 -31.24 -2.54 -25.36
N SER A 82 -30.25 -2.64 -24.47
CA SER A 82 -30.26 -3.48 -23.25
C SER A 82 -30.29 -4.99 -23.50
N GLN A 83 -29.97 -5.46 -24.70
CA GLN A 83 -29.96 -6.90 -25.03
C GLN A 83 -28.68 -7.63 -24.62
N LEU A 84 -27.66 -6.89 -24.18
CA LEU A 84 -26.37 -7.43 -23.75
C LEU A 84 -26.03 -6.95 -22.33
N ASN A 85 -25.42 -7.86 -21.56
CA ASN A 85 -24.92 -7.61 -20.23
C ASN A 85 -23.39 -7.77 -20.17
N PRO A 86 -22.68 -7.03 -19.31
CA PRO A 86 -21.24 -7.19 -19.10
C PRO A 86 -20.76 -8.61 -18.77
N GLN A 87 -21.64 -9.47 -18.25
CA GLN A 87 -21.33 -10.88 -17.92
C GLN A 87 -21.53 -11.84 -19.08
N ASP A 88 -22.16 -11.39 -20.17
CA ASP A 88 -22.32 -12.22 -21.36
C ASP A 88 -20.94 -12.63 -21.90
N LEU A 89 -20.88 -13.80 -22.51
CA LEU A 89 -19.64 -14.35 -23.02
C LEU A 89 -19.41 -13.95 -24.47
N ILE A 90 -18.16 -13.64 -24.80
CA ILE A 90 -17.71 -13.44 -26.17
C ILE A 90 -16.56 -14.38 -26.49
N ARG A 91 -16.62 -14.98 -27.67
CA ARG A 91 -15.52 -15.74 -28.24
C ARG A 91 -14.57 -14.80 -28.97
N LEU A 92 -13.27 -14.88 -28.66
CA LEU A 92 -12.24 -14.06 -29.30
C LEU A 92 -11.17 -14.95 -29.96
N GLN A 93 -11.47 -15.49 -31.15
CA GLN A 93 -10.54 -16.36 -31.88
C GLN A 93 -9.89 -15.61 -33.06
N PRO A 94 -8.56 -15.42 -33.07
CA PRO A 94 -7.87 -14.90 -34.25
C PRO A 94 -8.04 -15.86 -35.45
N ARG A 95 -8.31 -15.31 -36.64
CA ARG A 95 -8.64 -16.05 -37.87
C ARG A 95 -7.55 -17.06 -38.29
N HIS A 96 -6.29 -16.76 -37.99
CA HIS A 96 -5.13 -17.60 -38.34
C HIS A 96 -4.54 -18.37 -37.14
N SER A 97 -5.29 -18.46 -36.04
CA SER A 97 -4.84 -19.23 -34.87
C SER A 97 -4.80 -20.72 -35.20
N VAL A 98 -3.64 -21.34 -34.98
CA VAL A 98 -3.43 -22.80 -35.12
C VAL A 98 -4.05 -23.57 -33.94
N SER A 99 -4.36 -22.86 -32.84
CA SER A 99 -4.97 -23.44 -31.65
C SER A 99 -6.46 -23.71 -31.85
N LYS A 100 -6.89 -24.94 -31.53
CA LYS A 100 -8.32 -25.31 -31.46
C LYS A 100 -9.02 -24.77 -30.20
N ALA A 101 -8.27 -24.22 -29.23
CA ALA A 101 -8.88 -23.61 -28.07
C ALA A 101 -9.70 -22.39 -28.52
N MET A 102 -10.95 -22.30 -28.07
CA MET A 102 -11.84 -21.17 -28.31
C MET A 102 -11.95 -20.36 -27.02
N PRO A 103 -11.10 -19.34 -26.83
CA PRO A 103 -11.07 -18.63 -25.57
C PRO A 103 -12.34 -17.79 -25.40
N LEU A 104 -12.99 -17.95 -24.25
CA LEU A 104 -14.21 -17.27 -23.86
C LEU A 104 -13.89 -16.27 -22.74
N TYR A 105 -14.44 -15.08 -22.88
CA TYR A 105 -14.28 -14.00 -21.91
C TYR A 105 -15.65 -13.42 -21.62
N THR A 106 -15.87 -12.92 -20.40
CA THR A 106 -16.99 -12.00 -20.21
C THR A 106 -16.72 -10.72 -21.02
N LEU A 107 -17.78 -10.05 -21.46
CA LEU A 107 -17.64 -8.74 -22.09
C LEU A 107 -16.86 -7.77 -21.20
N LEU A 108 -17.09 -7.81 -19.88
CA LEU A 108 -16.36 -6.99 -18.92
C LEU A 108 -14.85 -7.27 -18.94
N ASP A 109 -14.43 -8.53 -18.81
CA ASP A 109 -13.01 -8.88 -18.82
C ASP A 109 -12.32 -8.43 -20.12
N ALA A 110 -12.99 -8.69 -21.25
CA ALA A 110 -12.46 -8.36 -22.56
C ALA A 110 -12.37 -6.83 -22.77
N ALA A 111 -13.37 -6.06 -22.33
CA ALA A 111 -13.35 -4.61 -22.42
C ALA A 111 -12.30 -3.97 -21.49
N MET A 112 -12.11 -4.50 -20.27
CA MET A 112 -11.11 -4.01 -19.32
C MET A 112 -9.67 -4.30 -19.75
N LEU A 113 -9.42 -5.41 -20.45
CA LEU A 113 -8.13 -5.67 -21.11
C LEU A 113 -7.95 -4.89 -22.41
N ASN A 114 -9.07 -4.45 -22.98
CA ASN A 114 -9.14 -3.64 -24.17
C ASN A 114 -8.56 -4.37 -25.39
N PHE A 115 -8.50 -3.72 -26.56
CA PHE A 115 -8.11 -4.35 -27.83
C PHE A 115 -7.07 -3.51 -28.57
N THR A 116 -6.16 -4.14 -29.31
CA THR A 116 -5.21 -3.44 -30.20
C THR A 116 -5.92 -2.88 -31.44
N ASP A 117 -5.26 -1.97 -32.18
CA ASP A 117 -5.77 -1.51 -33.48
C ASP A 117 -5.95 -2.67 -34.46
N ILE A 118 -4.98 -3.61 -34.48
CA ILE A 118 -4.99 -4.78 -35.34
C ILE A 118 -6.20 -5.67 -35.05
N GLU A 119 -6.57 -5.83 -33.77
CA GLU A 119 -7.75 -6.60 -33.35
C GLU A 119 -9.08 -5.98 -33.80
N THR A 120 -9.11 -4.68 -34.09
CA THR A 120 -10.30 -4.02 -34.64
C THR A 120 -10.38 -4.04 -36.16
N ALA A 121 -9.30 -4.48 -36.83
CA ALA A 121 -9.27 -4.59 -38.28
C ALA A 121 -10.27 -5.63 -38.79
N ALA A 122 -10.71 -5.45 -40.02
CA ALA A 122 -11.50 -6.47 -40.71
C ALA A 122 -10.68 -7.77 -40.79
N HIS A 123 -11.36 -8.91 -40.63
CA HIS A 123 -10.78 -10.25 -40.75
C HIS A 123 -9.73 -10.67 -39.71
N TYR A 124 -9.47 -9.86 -38.68
CA TYR A 124 -8.57 -10.29 -37.59
C TYR A 124 -9.15 -11.48 -36.83
N PHE A 125 -10.39 -11.35 -36.33
CA PHE A 125 -11.12 -12.42 -35.68
C PHE A 125 -11.80 -13.33 -36.71
N SER A 126 -12.02 -14.59 -36.34
CA SER A 126 -12.83 -15.53 -37.13
C SER A 126 -14.28 -15.05 -37.20
N ASP A 127 -15.00 -15.47 -38.25
CA ASP A 127 -16.40 -15.07 -38.44
C ASP A 127 -17.32 -15.68 -37.34
N ASP A 128 -16.89 -16.78 -36.69
CA ASP A 128 -17.56 -17.41 -35.54
C ASP A 128 -17.21 -16.77 -34.17
N SER A 129 -16.47 -15.66 -34.17
CA SER A 129 -16.14 -14.90 -32.96
C SER A 129 -17.26 -13.89 -32.67
N GLU A 130 -18.26 -14.32 -31.91
CA GLU A 130 -19.44 -13.54 -31.55
C GLU A 130 -19.83 -13.74 -30.07
N THR A 131 -20.76 -12.92 -29.59
CA THR A 131 -21.39 -13.13 -28.28
C THR A 131 -22.26 -14.36 -28.27
N LEU A 132 -22.20 -15.12 -27.18
CA LEU A 132 -23.06 -16.26 -26.93
C LEU A 132 -24.31 -15.79 -26.18
N THR A 133 -25.49 -16.14 -26.72
CA THR A 133 -26.72 -16.16 -25.92
C THR A 133 -26.67 -17.31 -24.92
N ASP A 134 -27.21 -17.08 -23.74
CA ASP A 134 -27.07 -17.89 -22.53
C ASP A 134 -27.01 -19.42 -22.79
N ALA A 135 -26.09 -20.11 -22.11
CA ALA A 135 -25.90 -21.55 -22.27
C ALA A 135 -27.07 -22.39 -21.70
N GLN A 136 -28.02 -21.75 -20.99
CA GLN A 136 -29.14 -22.41 -20.33
C GLN A 136 -30.53 -22.13 -20.92
N ASP A 137 -30.69 -21.16 -21.84
CA ASP A 137 -32.01 -20.83 -22.38
C ASP A 137 -32.21 -21.35 -23.81
N ILE A 138 -33.21 -22.22 -23.95
CA ILE A 138 -33.77 -22.62 -25.24
C ILE A 138 -34.35 -21.35 -25.88
N PRO A 139 -33.96 -20.95 -27.11
CA PRO A 139 -34.47 -19.74 -27.71
C PRO A 139 -35.97 -19.86 -27.91
N THR A 140 -36.73 -19.05 -27.18
CA THR A 140 -38.16 -18.88 -27.42
C THR A 140 -38.31 -18.09 -28.72
N GLU A 141 -39.09 -18.63 -29.67
CA GLU A 141 -39.36 -17.97 -30.96
C GLU A 141 -39.88 -16.55 -30.72
N GLY A 142 -39.13 -15.55 -31.21
CA GLY A 142 -39.46 -14.14 -31.09
C GLY A 142 -38.45 -13.28 -30.32
N SER A 143 -37.47 -13.87 -29.62
CA SER A 143 -36.33 -13.10 -29.09
C SER A 143 -35.41 -12.68 -30.23
N THR A 144 -35.29 -11.39 -30.50
CA THR A 144 -34.21 -10.86 -31.34
C THR A 144 -32.90 -11.02 -30.57
N ASN A 145 -32.28 -12.20 -30.67
CA ASN A 145 -30.96 -12.48 -30.13
C ASN A 145 -29.93 -11.63 -30.88
N THR A 146 -29.75 -10.38 -30.46
CA THR A 146 -28.73 -9.50 -31.05
C THR A 146 -27.37 -10.02 -30.64
N ARG A 147 -26.76 -10.78 -31.56
CA ARG A 147 -25.35 -11.17 -31.47
C ARG A 147 -24.50 -10.03 -32.00
N ILE A 148 -23.43 -9.71 -31.27
CA ILE A 148 -22.41 -8.78 -31.76
C ILE A 148 -21.15 -9.56 -32.09
N GLY A 149 -20.54 -9.22 -33.22
CA GLY A 149 -19.26 -9.80 -33.61
C GLY A 149 -18.10 -9.24 -32.79
N ALA A 150 -17.04 -10.02 -32.60
CA ALA A 150 -15.83 -9.64 -31.88
C ALA A 150 -15.24 -8.32 -32.38
N ARG A 151 -15.26 -8.07 -33.69
CA ARG A 151 -14.82 -6.79 -34.26
C ARG A 151 -15.65 -5.61 -33.77
N GLN A 152 -16.98 -5.73 -33.75
CA GLN A 152 -17.87 -4.65 -33.31
C GLN A 152 -17.67 -4.37 -31.83
N PHE A 153 -17.51 -5.43 -31.03
CA PHE A 153 -17.23 -5.32 -29.60
C PHE A 153 -15.85 -4.73 -29.31
N ALA A 154 -14.82 -5.14 -30.06
CA ALA A 154 -13.47 -4.61 -29.93
C ALA A 154 -13.42 -3.11 -30.25
N ALA A 155 -14.13 -2.68 -31.31
CA ALA A 155 -14.26 -1.26 -31.65
C ALA A 155 -15.01 -0.47 -30.56
N LEU A 156 -16.07 -1.03 -29.98
CA LEU A 156 -16.76 -0.42 -28.83
C LEU A 156 -15.83 -0.27 -27.64
N SER A 157 -15.09 -1.33 -27.30
CA SER A 157 -14.17 -1.35 -26.14
C SER A 157 -13.05 -0.32 -26.27
N ARG A 158 -12.41 -0.20 -27.45
CA ARG A 158 -11.40 0.83 -27.71
C ARG A 158 -11.97 2.25 -27.65
N MET A 159 -13.16 2.46 -28.20
CA MET A 159 -13.83 3.77 -28.14
C MET A 159 -14.19 4.16 -26.70
N LEU A 160 -14.62 3.18 -25.89
CA LEU A 160 -14.99 3.42 -24.50
C LEU A 160 -13.75 3.67 -23.63
N ASP A 161 -12.66 2.93 -23.86
CA ASP A 161 -11.40 3.02 -23.10
C ASP A 161 -11.62 3.04 -21.58
N LEU A 162 -12.16 1.92 -21.07
CA LEU A 162 -12.46 1.76 -19.65
C LEU A 162 -11.22 2.00 -18.76
N GLY A 163 -10.03 1.65 -19.26
CA GLY A 163 -8.76 1.92 -18.58
C GLY A 163 -8.53 3.41 -18.37
N VAL A 164 -8.57 4.24 -19.43
CA VAL A 164 -8.43 5.70 -19.28
C VAL A 164 -9.54 6.29 -18.42
N GLN A 165 -10.79 5.82 -18.56
CA GLN A 165 -11.89 6.32 -17.74
C GLN A 165 -11.67 6.05 -16.25
N TYR A 166 -11.22 4.84 -15.89
CA TYR A 166 -10.95 4.50 -14.48
C TYR A 166 -9.74 5.26 -13.93
N GLN A 167 -8.68 5.42 -14.72
CA GLN A 167 -7.53 6.24 -14.35
C GLN A 167 -7.92 7.70 -14.09
N ASN A 168 -8.79 8.26 -14.93
CA ASN A 168 -9.33 9.61 -14.73
C ASN A 168 -10.23 9.71 -13.50
N TYR A 169 -11.05 8.70 -13.23
CA TYR A 169 -11.87 8.63 -12.03
C TYR A 169 -11.03 8.68 -10.75
N ILE A 170 -10.00 7.82 -10.65
CA ILE A 170 -9.07 7.84 -9.52
C ILE A 170 -8.33 9.17 -9.45
N SER A 171 -7.79 9.65 -10.58
CA SER A 171 -7.00 10.89 -10.61
C SER A 171 -7.82 12.10 -10.13
N ARG A 172 -9.11 12.19 -10.45
CA ARG A 172 -9.99 13.26 -9.96
C ARG A 172 -10.18 13.21 -8.44
N THR A 173 -10.16 12.01 -7.85
CA THR A 173 -10.27 11.82 -6.40
C THR A 173 -8.99 12.21 -5.68
N PHE A 174 -7.82 11.80 -6.19
CA PHE A 174 -6.56 11.92 -5.45
C PHE A 174 -5.65 13.09 -5.89
N ASN A 175 -5.80 13.59 -7.12
CA ASN A 175 -4.99 14.72 -7.62
C ASN A 175 -5.59 16.08 -7.19
N VAL A 176 -6.08 16.16 -5.96
CA VAL A 176 -6.65 17.38 -5.37
C VAL A 176 -5.68 17.89 -4.29
N SER A 177 -5.48 19.21 -4.22
CA SER A 177 -4.50 19.84 -3.32
C SER A 177 -4.72 19.47 -1.84
N SER A 178 -5.98 19.32 -1.41
CA SER A 178 -6.31 18.91 -0.04
C SER A 178 -5.83 17.50 0.28
N VAL A 179 -5.97 16.56 -0.66
CA VAL A 179 -5.52 15.17 -0.52
C VAL A 179 -4.00 15.12 -0.40
N LYS A 180 -3.29 15.84 -1.28
CA LYS A 180 -1.81 15.94 -1.23
C LYS A 180 -1.33 16.54 0.09
N LEU A 181 -1.94 17.65 0.52
CA LEU A 181 -1.58 18.33 1.76
C LEU A 181 -1.85 17.44 3.00
N ASN A 182 -2.99 16.74 3.03
CA ASN A 182 -3.32 15.83 4.12
C ASN A 182 -2.42 14.60 4.14
N GLY A 183 -2.06 14.07 2.97
CA GLY A 183 -1.11 12.95 2.85
C GLY A 183 0.28 13.30 3.37
N LEU A 184 0.78 14.48 2.99
CA LEU A 184 2.02 15.04 3.50
C LEU A 184 2.00 15.21 5.03
N ARG A 185 0.93 15.78 5.57
CA ARG A 185 0.78 15.96 7.03
C ARG A 185 0.73 14.63 7.77
N LEU A 186 0.01 13.64 7.23
CA LEU A 186 -0.05 12.30 7.79
C LEU A 186 1.31 11.60 7.73
N ALA A 187 2.03 11.65 6.60
CA ALA A 187 3.37 11.06 6.47
C ALA A 187 4.36 11.65 7.49
N LYS A 188 4.30 12.97 7.70
CA LYS A 188 5.11 13.67 8.70
C LYS A 188 4.82 13.22 10.13
N LEU A 189 3.53 13.12 10.48
CA LEU A 189 3.10 12.64 11.79
C LEU A 189 3.46 11.16 11.99
N ASN A 190 3.31 10.32 10.96
CA ASN A 190 3.68 8.90 11.00
C ASN A 190 5.18 8.71 11.23
N MET A 191 6.05 9.50 10.59
CA MET A 191 7.49 9.47 10.88
C MET A 191 7.78 9.86 12.33
N LYS A 192 7.11 10.89 12.85
CA LYS A 192 7.25 11.33 14.25
C LYS A 192 6.80 10.23 15.23
N LEU A 193 5.66 9.61 14.97
CA LEU A 193 5.13 8.49 15.76
C LEU A 193 6.08 7.28 15.72
N ALA A 194 6.60 6.94 14.55
CA ALA A 194 7.60 5.88 14.39
C ALA A 194 8.86 6.17 15.22
N ALA A 195 9.36 7.40 15.20
CA ALA A 195 10.51 7.80 16.01
C ALA A 195 10.24 7.65 17.51
N TYR A 196 9.05 8.03 18.00
CA TYR A 196 8.68 7.79 19.40
C TYR A 196 8.62 6.29 19.73
N GLY A 197 7.97 5.48 18.90
CA GLY A 197 7.88 4.03 19.12
C GLY A 197 9.26 3.38 19.27
N LYS A 198 10.18 3.71 18.35
CA LYS A 198 11.56 3.23 18.40
C LYS A 198 12.35 3.76 19.58
N TYR A 199 12.15 5.01 19.96
CA TYR A 199 12.78 5.56 21.16
C TYR A 199 12.27 4.89 22.44
N PHE A 200 10.96 4.67 22.55
CA PHE A 200 10.32 4.02 23.69
C PHE A 200 10.79 2.58 23.88
N SER A 201 10.99 1.85 22.78
CA SER A 201 11.52 0.48 22.77
C SER A 201 13.05 0.43 22.93
N ASN A 202 13.72 1.58 23.09
CA ASN A 202 15.19 1.69 23.15
C ASN A 202 15.91 1.21 21.88
N ASP A 203 15.22 1.15 20.74
CA ASP A 203 15.78 0.77 19.43
C ASP A 203 16.66 1.89 18.84
N ILE A 204 16.44 3.14 19.27
CA ILE A 204 17.24 4.30 18.83
C ILE A 204 17.68 5.18 20.00
N HIS A 205 18.89 5.73 19.89
CA HIS A 205 19.41 6.70 20.84
C HIS A 205 18.64 8.04 20.83
N GLN A 206 18.68 8.74 21.96
CA GLN A 206 18.01 10.03 22.16
C GLN A 206 18.39 11.10 21.13
N SER A 207 19.65 11.14 20.67
CA SER A 207 20.11 12.10 19.66
C SER A 207 19.42 11.91 18.31
N LEU A 208 19.27 10.65 17.87
CA LEU A 208 18.55 10.31 16.65
C LEU A 208 17.06 10.62 16.79
N TRP A 209 16.43 10.22 17.91
CA TRP A 209 15.03 10.58 18.18
C TRP A 209 14.79 12.09 18.13
N PHE A 210 15.65 12.88 18.77
CA PHE A 210 15.52 14.35 18.78
C PHE A 210 15.68 14.95 17.38
N MET A 211 16.62 14.44 16.60
CA MET A 211 16.79 14.82 15.20
C MET A 211 15.52 14.54 14.38
N LEU A 212 14.97 13.32 14.46
CA LEU A 212 13.75 12.92 13.75
C LEU A 212 12.52 13.75 14.18
N LYS A 213 12.39 14.03 15.47
CA LYS A 213 11.35 14.91 16.02
C LYS A 213 11.47 16.33 15.46
N ASN A 214 12.68 16.85 15.30
CA ASN A 214 12.91 18.19 14.74
C ASN A 214 12.70 18.24 13.22
N LEU A 215 13.10 17.18 12.51
CA LEU A 215 12.84 17.03 11.08
C LEU A 215 11.32 16.99 10.80
N SER A 216 10.55 16.41 11.70
CA SER A 216 9.09 16.38 11.64
C SER A 216 8.41 17.59 12.33
N ARG A 217 9.12 18.70 12.59
CA ARG A 217 8.55 19.89 13.26
C ARG A 217 7.88 20.86 12.28
N GLY A 218 6.84 21.55 12.74
CA GLY A 218 6.18 22.64 12.00
C GLY A 218 5.24 22.16 10.88
N SER A 219 4.67 23.10 10.13
CA SER A 219 3.70 22.81 9.07
C SER A 219 4.31 22.69 7.67
N ALA A 220 5.50 23.25 7.44
CA ALA A 220 6.21 23.18 6.17
C ALA A 220 6.85 21.80 5.95
N ASP A 221 6.93 21.40 4.69
CA ASP A 221 7.69 20.23 4.25
C ASP A 221 9.12 20.64 3.87
N ILE A 222 10.01 19.66 3.79
CA ILE A 222 11.45 19.82 3.69
C ILE A 222 11.89 19.52 2.27
N ALA A 223 12.58 20.46 1.65
CA ALA A 223 13.21 20.31 0.35
C ALA A 223 14.66 19.85 0.47
N ASN A 224 15.15 19.25 -0.62
CA ASN A 224 16.56 18.96 -0.79
C ASN A 224 17.36 20.27 -0.78
N GLY A 225 18.43 20.36 0.01
CA GLY A 225 19.24 21.56 0.19
C GLY A 225 18.78 22.50 1.32
N ASP A 226 17.64 22.25 1.98
CA ASP A 226 17.19 23.05 3.12
C ASP A 226 18.20 22.96 4.28
N ASN A 227 18.44 24.09 4.97
CA ASN A 227 19.37 24.12 6.09
C ASN A 227 18.75 23.47 7.34
N PHE A 228 19.44 22.47 7.90
CA PHE A 228 19.02 21.74 9.08
C PHE A 228 20.23 21.40 9.93
N ASN A 229 20.17 21.69 11.24
CA ASN A 229 21.28 21.44 12.17
C ASN A 229 22.62 21.91 11.59
N ASN A 230 22.70 23.18 11.16
CA ASN A 230 23.89 23.87 10.63
C ASN A 230 24.49 23.34 9.29
N ALA A 231 23.78 22.46 8.56
CA ALA A 231 24.20 21.98 7.25
C ALA A 231 23.01 21.81 6.29
N PRO A 232 23.22 21.85 4.95
CA PRO A 232 22.17 21.54 4.00
C PRO A 232 21.81 20.05 4.06
N LEU A 233 20.51 19.75 4.08
CA LEU A 233 19.99 18.40 3.93
C LEU A 233 20.24 17.89 2.52
N GLN A 234 20.57 16.61 2.40
CA GLN A 234 20.53 15.92 1.11
C GLN A 234 19.52 14.78 1.19
N LEU A 235 18.59 14.76 0.26
CA LEU A 235 17.49 13.81 0.23
C LEU A 235 17.54 13.00 -1.06
N TYR A 236 17.48 11.68 -0.96
CA TYR A 236 17.55 10.79 -2.12
C TYR A 236 16.49 9.70 -2.05
N SER A 237 15.85 9.41 -3.19
CA SER A 237 15.08 8.18 -3.35
C SER A 237 16.03 6.99 -3.51
N VAL A 238 15.61 5.84 -2.99
CA VAL A 238 16.38 4.59 -3.07
C VAL A 238 15.86 3.71 -4.20
N GLN A 239 16.76 3.29 -5.10
CA GLN A 239 16.50 2.29 -6.12
C GLN A 239 17.33 1.03 -5.86
N LEU A 240 16.69 -0.13 -5.97
CA LEU A 240 17.30 -1.44 -5.77
C LEU A 240 17.28 -2.28 -7.06
N PHE A 241 18.27 -3.16 -7.21
CA PHE A 241 18.46 -4.01 -8.40
C PHE A 241 18.50 -3.23 -9.72
N GLY A 242 18.98 -1.98 -9.67
CA GLY A 242 19.06 -1.09 -10.84
C GLY A 242 17.71 -0.76 -11.49
N LYS A 243 16.59 -1.12 -10.86
CA LYS A 243 15.26 -1.09 -11.48
C LYS A 243 14.15 -0.60 -10.55
N TYR A 244 14.13 -1.06 -9.30
CA TYR A 244 12.96 -0.90 -8.44
C TYR A 244 13.12 0.29 -7.50
N LEU A 245 12.35 1.34 -7.73
CA LEU A 245 12.23 2.48 -6.82
C LEU A 245 11.41 2.05 -5.58
N VAL A 246 12.08 1.86 -4.45
CA VAL A 246 11.42 1.40 -3.22
C VAL A 246 10.91 2.56 -2.37
N ASP A 247 10.02 2.23 -1.45
CA ASP A 247 9.49 3.15 -0.44
C ASP A 247 10.51 3.34 0.70
N ALA A 248 11.66 3.92 0.35
CA ALA A 248 12.72 4.31 1.27
C ALA A 248 13.37 5.60 0.80
N VAL A 249 13.87 6.38 1.76
CA VAL A 249 14.58 7.64 1.51
C VAL A 249 15.90 7.63 2.26
N LEU A 250 16.98 8.02 1.58
CA LEU A 250 18.24 8.35 2.21
C LEU A 250 18.26 9.85 2.57
N ILE A 251 18.51 10.14 3.84
CA ILE A 251 18.57 11.48 4.41
C ILE A 251 19.98 11.70 4.95
N THR A 252 20.74 12.60 4.33
CA THR A 252 22.03 13.06 4.82
C THR A 252 21.81 14.31 5.66
N CYS A 253 22.15 14.24 6.95
CA CYS A 253 21.96 15.34 7.88
C CYS A 253 22.93 15.28 9.07
N ARG A 254 23.01 16.36 9.84
CA ARG A 254 23.71 16.38 11.14
C ARG A 254 22.72 16.05 12.26
N LEU A 255 23.16 15.26 13.25
CA LEU A 255 22.29 14.88 14.36
C LEU A 255 21.97 16.06 15.29
N THR A 256 22.91 16.98 15.45
CA THR A 256 22.77 18.20 16.27
C THR A 256 23.38 19.40 15.56
N ASP A 257 22.99 20.60 15.98
CA ASP A 257 23.56 21.89 15.55
C ASP A 257 25.02 22.11 15.98
N GLN A 258 25.57 21.24 16.83
CA GLN A 258 26.97 21.21 17.23
C GLN A 258 27.79 20.16 16.46
N SER A 259 27.12 19.28 15.71
CA SER A 259 27.80 18.23 14.94
C SER A 259 28.62 18.85 13.81
N THR A 260 29.79 18.27 13.53
CA THR A 260 30.65 18.65 12.40
C THR A 260 30.63 17.63 11.27
N GLN A 261 30.14 16.42 11.55
CA GLN A 261 30.05 15.32 10.59
C GLN A 261 28.61 15.03 10.21
N ASN A 262 28.40 14.75 8.94
CA ASN A 262 27.11 14.26 8.45
C ASN A 262 26.90 12.80 8.88
N ARG A 263 25.63 12.43 8.99
CA ARG A 263 25.16 11.06 9.16
C ARG A 263 24.17 10.76 8.04
N TYR A 264 24.10 9.47 7.71
CA TYR A 264 23.34 8.97 6.59
C TYR A 264 22.25 8.07 7.15
N LEU A 265 21.00 8.50 7.01
CA LEU A 265 19.85 7.79 7.55
C LEU A 265 19.04 7.22 6.40
N ILE A 266 18.89 5.89 6.34
CA ILE A 266 17.86 5.27 5.51
C ILE A 266 16.58 5.21 6.34
N TYR A 267 15.56 5.91 5.89
CA TYR A 267 14.22 5.83 6.44
C TYR A 267 13.36 4.91 5.58
N VAL A 268 12.82 3.86 6.20
CA VAL A 268 11.82 2.97 5.61
C VAL A 268 10.52 3.17 6.40
N PRO A 269 9.52 3.88 5.86
CA PRO A 269 8.22 4.04 6.52
C PRO A 269 7.66 2.69 6.93
N ASN A 270 6.98 2.56 8.07
CA ASN A 270 6.22 1.36 8.45
C ASN A 270 6.98 0.02 8.37
N ASP A 271 8.31 0.03 8.44
CA ASP A 271 9.10 -1.17 8.63
C ASP A 271 8.85 -1.72 10.04
N THR A 272 8.59 -3.03 10.15
CA THR A 272 8.42 -3.70 11.43
C THR A 272 9.76 -3.97 12.13
N GLY A 273 10.86 -3.93 11.36
CA GLY A 273 12.23 -3.91 11.85
C GLY A 273 12.64 -2.53 12.38
N PRO A 274 13.91 -2.11 12.21
CA PRO A 274 14.41 -0.83 12.72
C PRO A 274 13.73 0.41 12.14
N GLY A 275 13.36 0.41 10.86
CA GLY A 275 12.78 1.55 10.12
C GLY A 275 13.65 2.79 9.96
N PHE A 276 14.64 2.99 10.83
CA PHE A 276 15.62 4.07 10.82
C PHE A 276 17.03 3.47 10.90
N TYR A 277 17.71 3.36 9.77
CA TYR A 277 19.04 2.78 9.69
C TYR A 277 20.10 3.88 9.58
N LEU A 278 20.81 4.12 10.69
CA LEU A 278 21.83 5.16 10.79
C LEU A 278 23.21 4.63 10.39
N ASN A 279 23.87 5.33 9.47
CA ASN A 279 25.13 4.94 8.87
C ASN A 279 26.17 6.08 8.90
N PRO A 280 27.47 5.73 8.92
CA PRO A 280 28.55 6.71 8.93
C PRO A 280 28.74 7.40 7.58
N ASP A 281 28.50 6.68 6.48
CA ASP A 281 28.69 7.15 5.10
C ASP A 281 27.72 6.45 4.13
N GLU A 282 27.80 6.88 2.87
CA GLU A 282 26.97 6.41 1.78
C GLU A 282 27.29 4.96 1.34
N ASP A 283 28.53 4.48 1.49
CA ASP A 283 28.91 3.09 1.17
C ASP A 283 28.30 2.13 2.19
N ASN A 284 28.35 2.49 3.47
CA ASN A 284 27.70 1.74 4.54
C ASN A 284 26.18 1.68 4.37
N CYS A 285 25.54 2.71 3.80
CA CYS A 285 24.12 2.63 3.46
C CYS A 285 23.82 1.50 2.46
N ARG A 286 24.68 1.32 1.44
CA ARG A 286 24.52 0.24 0.46
C ARG A 286 24.74 -1.13 1.10
N ILE A 287 25.76 -1.23 1.95
CA ILE A 287 26.03 -2.46 2.72
C ILE A 287 24.83 -2.80 3.59
N THR A 288 24.29 -1.84 4.36
CA THR A 288 23.10 -2.06 5.19
C THR A 288 21.92 -2.52 4.36
N LEU A 289 21.59 -1.82 3.26
CA LEU A 289 20.47 -2.23 2.40
C LEU A 289 20.67 -3.66 1.87
N ALA A 290 21.86 -4.00 1.38
CA ALA A 290 22.12 -5.34 0.88
C ALA A 290 22.03 -6.41 1.97
N VAL A 291 22.66 -6.18 3.13
CA VAL A 291 22.66 -7.11 4.26
C VAL A 291 21.26 -7.30 4.81
N GLU A 292 20.50 -6.22 4.97
CA GLU A 292 19.12 -6.30 5.47
C GLU A 292 18.20 -7.03 4.48
N LEU A 293 18.38 -6.83 3.17
CA LEU A 293 17.64 -7.57 2.14
C LEU A 293 18.02 -9.07 2.10
N LEU A 294 19.30 -9.39 2.33
CA LEU A 294 19.84 -10.75 2.35
C LEU A 294 19.47 -11.51 3.63
N GLY A 295 19.64 -10.86 4.78
CA GLY A 295 19.52 -11.44 6.11
C GLY A 295 18.11 -11.38 6.70
N GLN A 296 17.34 -10.32 6.39
CA GLN A 296 16.00 -10.11 6.93
C GLN A 296 14.95 -10.25 5.82
N SER A 297 14.46 -11.48 5.62
CA SER A 297 13.40 -11.75 4.63
C SER A 297 12.13 -10.90 4.82
N SER A 298 11.92 -10.33 6.02
CA SER A 298 10.85 -9.39 6.34
C SER A 298 10.99 -8.07 5.58
N LEU A 299 12.15 -7.40 5.60
CA LEU A 299 12.33 -6.11 4.90
C LEU A 299 12.14 -6.25 3.39
N ARG A 300 12.63 -7.36 2.83
CA ARG A 300 12.42 -7.69 1.42
C ARG A 300 10.92 -7.83 1.09
N LYS A 301 10.15 -8.50 1.95
CA LYS A 301 8.69 -8.62 1.82
C LYS A 301 8.00 -7.26 1.96
N VAL A 302 8.47 -6.41 2.88
CA VAL A 302 7.96 -5.05 3.06
C VAL A 302 8.11 -4.24 1.77
N PHE A 303 9.32 -4.17 1.20
CA PHE A 303 9.52 -3.47 -0.07
C PHE A 303 8.69 -4.07 -1.20
N ALA A 304 8.71 -5.40 -1.35
CA ALA A 304 7.92 -6.07 -2.38
C ALA A 304 6.43 -5.72 -2.28
N SER A 305 5.84 -5.74 -1.07
CA SER A 305 4.42 -5.46 -0.86
C SER A 305 3.99 -4.03 -1.25
N ARG A 306 4.96 -3.10 -1.36
CA ARG A 306 4.73 -1.69 -1.69
C ARG A 306 5.08 -1.33 -3.13
N LEU A 307 5.70 -2.25 -3.86
CA LEU A 307 5.88 -2.14 -5.30
C LEU A 307 4.57 -2.48 -6.03
N PRO A 308 4.39 -1.97 -7.27
CA PRO A 308 3.32 -2.41 -8.14
C PRO A 308 3.30 -3.94 -8.27
N LYS A 309 2.10 -4.53 -8.39
CA LYS A 309 1.88 -5.98 -8.35
C LYS A 309 2.75 -6.73 -9.37
N THR A 310 2.96 -6.12 -10.54
CA THR A 310 3.79 -6.65 -11.63
C THR A 310 5.27 -6.78 -11.27
N ASP A 311 5.76 -5.96 -10.35
CA ASP A 311 7.17 -5.93 -9.96
C ASP A 311 7.47 -6.78 -8.72
N GLN A 312 6.45 -7.15 -7.93
CA GLN A 312 6.64 -7.85 -6.66
C GLN A 312 7.35 -9.20 -6.84
N ASN A 313 6.90 -10.04 -7.78
CA ASN A 313 7.51 -11.35 -7.99
C ASN A 313 8.94 -11.21 -8.53
N GLY A 314 9.17 -10.29 -9.47
CA GLY A 314 10.52 -10.02 -9.99
C GLY A 314 11.47 -9.55 -8.88
N PHE A 315 11.00 -8.66 -8.00
CA PHE A 315 11.76 -8.21 -6.85
C PHE A 315 12.06 -9.35 -5.85
N LEU A 316 11.08 -10.20 -5.55
CA LEU A 316 11.22 -11.33 -4.62
C LEU A 316 12.08 -12.48 -5.15
N THR A 317 12.20 -12.61 -6.46
CA THR A 317 13.00 -13.67 -7.12
C THR A 317 14.39 -13.19 -7.57
N SER A 318 14.66 -11.88 -7.51
CA SER A 318 15.97 -11.30 -7.85
C SER A 318 17.10 -11.97 -7.06
N ASN A 319 18.21 -12.30 -7.74
CA ASN A 319 19.35 -12.96 -7.10
C ASN A 319 20.10 -11.97 -6.22
N LEU A 320 20.17 -12.27 -4.92
CA LEU A 320 20.84 -11.42 -3.95
C LEU A 320 22.34 -11.72 -3.82
N SER A 321 22.81 -12.92 -4.23
CA SER A 321 24.21 -13.33 -4.05
C SER A 321 25.17 -12.65 -5.03
N SER A 322 24.63 -11.98 -6.05
CA SER A 322 25.38 -11.31 -7.11
C SER A 322 25.12 -9.81 -7.18
N ILE A 323 24.55 -9.21 -6.13
CA ILE A 323 24.18 -7.79 -6.13
C ILE A 323 25.44 -6.91 -6.14
N SER A 324 25.52 -5.98 -7.10
CA SER A 324 26.54 -4.93 -7.14
C SER A 324 26.09 -3.77 -6.25
N PHE A 325 26.83 -3.45 -5.19
CA PHE A 325 26.43 -2.34 -4.31
C PHE A 325 26.34 -1.00 -5.04
N ILE A 326 27.20 -0.77 -6.05
CA ILE A 326 27.24 0.51 -6.77
C ILE A 326 26.17 0.57 -7.86
N ASP A 327 26.05 -0.49 -8.66
CA ASP A 327 25.18 -0.49 -9.85
C ASP A 327 23.73 -0.84 -9.49
N ASP A 328 23.53 -1.74 -8.54
CA ASP A 328 22.19 -2.21 -8.17
C ASP A 328 21.54 -1.37 -7.06
N ILE A 329 22.33 -0.70 -6.21
CA ILE A 329 21.81 0.15 -5.13
C ILE A 329 22.19 1.60 -5.39
N THR A 330 21.21 2.37 -5.87
CA THR A 330 21.43 3.72 -6.38
C THR A 330 20.57 4.74 -5.63
N PHE A 331 21.13 5.92 -5.43
CA PHE A 331 20.50 7.04 -4.75
C PHE A 331 20.29 8.20 -5.72
N HIS A 332 19.03 8.59 -5.93
CA HIS A 332 18.69 9.68 -6.85
C HIS A 332 18.19 10.90 -6.05
N PRO A 333 18.78 12.11 -6.25
CA PRO A 333 18.33 13.30 -5.54
C PRO A 333 16.83 13.53 -5.70
N LEU A 334 16.13 13.76 -4.59
CA LEU A 334 14.71 14.07 -4.61
C LEU A 334 14.48 15.43 -5.28
N LYS A 335 13.55 15.44 -6.23
CA LYS A 335 13.02 16.66 -6.87
C LYS A 335 11.83 17.24 -6.10
N GLN A 336 11.08 16.37 -5.44
CA GLN A 336 9.96 16.72 -4.57
C GLN A 336 10.47 16.92 -3.13
N ARG A 337 9.62 17.48 -2.27
CA ARG A 337 9.90 17.55 -0.84
C ARG A 337 9.75 16.18 -0.17
N LEU A 338 10.35 16.00 1.00
CA LEU A 338 10.49 14.71 1.68
C LEU A 338 9.13 14.03 1.92
N PHE A 339 8.22 14.71 2.61
CA PHE A 339 6.96 14.12 3.03
C PHE A 339 5.95 14.05 1.88
N GLU A 340 6.01 15.01 0.94
CA GLU A 340 5.31 14.93 -0.35
C GLU A 340 5.71 13.65 -1.12
N TYR A 341 7.01 13.37 -1.25
CA TYR A 341 7.52 12.19 -1.94
C TYR A 341 7.02 10.91 -1.27
N ILE A 342 7.16 10.78 0.05
CA ILE A 342 6.70 9.58 0.78
C ILE A 342 5.19 9.38 0.58
N ALA A 343 4.39 10.44 0.70
CA ALA A 343 2.94 10.36 0.52
C ALA A 343 2.54 10.00 -0.92
N SER A 344 3.26 10.50 -1.94
CA SER A 344 2.93 10.24 -3.33
C SER A 344 3.24 8.80 -3.76
N ARG A 345 4.26 8.15 -3.18
CA ARG A 345 4.65 6.77 -3.55
C ARG A 345 3.50 5.77 -3.42
N HIS A 346 2.69 5.86 -2.36
CA HIS A 346 1.54 4.98 -2.19
C HIS A 346 0.48 5.17 -3.30
N LEU A 347 0.25 6.41 -3.70
CA LEU A 347 -0.68 6.74 -4.77
C LEU A 347 -0.14 6.28 -6.14
N ASP A 348 1.16 6.45 -6.39
CA ASP A 348 1.80 6.00 -7.62
C ASP A 348 1.65 4.48 -7.79
N THR A 349 1.87 3.71 -6.72
CA THR A 349 1.67 2.25 -6.73
C THR A 349 0.20 1.90 -6.98
N PHE A 350 -0.75 2.59 -6.33
CA PHE A 350 -2.18 2.34 -6.56
C PHE A 350 -2.61 2.63 -8.00
N LEU A 351 -2.13 3.72 -8.59
CA LEU A 351 -2.40 4.07 -9.99
C LEU A 351 -1.78 3.04 -10.94
N ALA A 352 -0.56 2.58 -10.68
CA ALA A 352 0.11 1.55 -11.47
C ALA A 352 -0.64 0.20 -11.41
N ASP A 353 -1.09 -0.22 -10.23
CA ASP A 353 -1.89 -1.43 -10.05
C ASP A 353 -3.25 -1.30 -10.75
N ALA A 354 -3.92 -0.15 -10.64
CA ALA A 354 -5.19 0.13 -11.30
C ALA A 354 -5.11 0.02 -12.84
N LYS A 355 -3.96 0.35 -13.43
CA LYS A 355 -3.72 0.18 -14.88
C LYS A 355 -3.63 -1.28 -15.31
N GLN A 356 -3.27 -2.19 -14.41
CA GLN A 356 -3.27 -3.63 -14.68
C GLN A 356 -4.70 -4.20 -14.62
N CYS A 357 -5.53 -3.65 -13.74
CA CYS A 357 -6.95 -4.00 -13.64
C CYS A 357 -7.72 -3.59 -14.90
N ALA A 358 -7.63 -2.31 -15.28
CA ALA A 358 -8.28 -1.75 -16.46
C ALA A 358 -7.22 -1.06 -17.33
N VAL A 359 -6.91 -1.67 -18.48
CA VAL A 359 -5.79 -1.29 -19.35
C VAL A 359 -6.20 -0.15 -20.29
N PRO A 360 -5.55 1.03 -20.19
CA PRO A 360 -5.74 2.14 -21.12
C PRO A 360 -5.42 1.74 -22.56
N VAL A 361 -6.12 2.28 -23.57
CA VAL A 361 -5.81 2.01 -24.99
C VAL A 361 -4.33 2.28 -25.32
N ALA A 362 -3.77 3.35 -24.76
CA ALA A 362 -2.38 3.75 -24.98
C ALA A 362 -1.35 2.73 -24.44
N ASP A 363 -1.74 1.90 -23.46
CA ASP A 363 -0.86 0.94 -22.77
C ASP A 363 -1.03 -0.50 -23.30
N ILE A 364 -1.88 -0.70 -24.32
CA ILE A 364 -2.14 -2.02 -24.93
C ILE A 364 -0.97 -2.49 -25.78
N SER A 365 -0.30 -1.59 -26.51
CA SER A 365 0.76 -1.93 -27.47
C SER A 365 2.04 -2.50 -26.85
N SER A 366 2.05 -2.73 -25.54
CA SER A 366 3.07 -3.51 -24.86
C SER A 366 3.12 -4.97 -25.36
N SER A 367 4.30 -5.58 -25.35
CA SER A 367 4.56 -7.00 -25.68
C SER A 367 3.70 -8.02 -24.92
N ASN A 368 3.00 -7.60 -23.87
CA ASN A 368 2.31 -8.47 -22.92
C ASN A 368 0.80 -8.57 -23.19
N HIS A 369 0.27 -7.93 -24.24
CA HIS A 369 -1.18 -7.93 -24.52
C HIS A 369 -1.80 -9.33 -24.60
N GLN A 370 -1.16 -10.23 -25.35
CA GLN A 370 -1.62 -11.62 -25.46
C GLN A 370 -1.53 -12.35 -24.12
N GLN A 371 -0.45 -12.15 -23.37
CA GLN A 371 -0.25 -12.77 -22.05
C GLN A 371 -1.35 -12.38 -21.06
N ARG A 372 -1.85 -11.12 -21.09
CA ARG A 372 -2.92 -10.66 -20.19
C ARG A 372 -4.25 -11.41 -20.38
N ARG A 373 -4.45 -12.04 -21.54
CA ARG A 373 -5.65 -12.81 -21.85
C ARG A 373 -5.52 -14.30 -21.51
N GLU A 374 -4.33 -14.75 -21.12
CA GLU A 374 -4.15 -16.13 -20.67
C GLU A 374 -4.89 -16.36 -19.34
N PRO A 375 -5.49 -17.56 -19.13
CA PRO A 375 -6.25 -17.87 -17.92
C PRO A 375 -5.57 -17.55 -16.57
N PRO A 376 -4.27 -17.86 -16.34
CA PRO A 376 -3.62 -17.52 -15.08
C PRO A 376 -3.56 -16.01 -14.84
N GLU A 377 -3.33 -15.21 -15.88
CA GLU A 377 -3.15 -13.76 -15.73
C GLU A 377 -4.50 -13.04 -15.61
N LEU A 378 -5.54 -13.55 -16.27
CA LEU A 378 -6.91 -13.14 -16.00
C LEU A 378 -7.30 -13.36 -14.55
N GLN A 379 -6.99 -14.53 -13.98
CA GLN A 379 -7.32 -14.85 -12.61
C GLN A 379 -6.56 -13.93 -11.63
N GLN A 380 -5.27 -13.70 -11.88
CA GLN A 380 -4.47 -12.75 -11.09
C GLN A 380 -5.02 -11.33 -11.19
N ARG A 381 -5.44 -10.89 -12.38
CA ARG A 381 -6.04 -9.57 -12.59
C ARG A 381 -7.34 -9.41 -11.79
N ARG A 382 -8.23 -10.39 -11.80
CA ARG A 382 -9.48 -10.36 -11.04
C ARG A 382 -9.23 -10.28 -9.54
N MET A 383 -8.32 -11.11 -9.02
CA MET A 383 -7.90 -11.02 -7.61
C MET A 383 -7.32 -9.64 -7.27
N LEU A 384 -6.50 -9.06 -8.16
CA LEU A 384 -6.00 -7.70 -7.98
C LEU A 384 -7.12 -6.67 -7.97
N CYS A 385 -8.09 -6.74 -8.90
CA CYS A 385 -9.24 -5.83 -8.95
C CYS A 385 -10.03 -5.84 -7.63
N GLU A 386 -10.22 -7.02 -7.04
CA GLU A 386 -10.95 -7.21 -5.79
C GLU A 386 -10.20 -6.62 -4.59
N THR A 387 -8.89 -6.83 -4.48
CA THR A 387 -8.10 -6.38 -3.32
C THR A 387 -7.53 -4.98 -3.46
N LEU A 388 -7.60 -4.35 -4.64
CA LEU A 388 -6.89 -3.12 -4.97
C LEU A 388 -7.13 -1.98 -3.96
N THR A 389 -8.42 -1.68 -3.69
CA THR A 389 -8.82 -0.60 -2.79
C THR A 389 -8.41 -0.90 -1.35
N ASP A 390 -8.56 -2.16 -0.92
CA ASP A 390 -8.18 -2.61 0.43
C ASP A 390 -6.67 -2.59 0.64
N ASP A 391 -5.89 -3.02 -0.35
CA ASP A 391 -4.44 -2.99 -0.29
C ASP A 391 -3.90 -1.55 -0.28
N PHE A 392 -4.52 -0.65 -1.05
CA PHE A 392 -4.19 0.77 -0.99
C PHE A 392 -4.57 1.40 0.36
N SER A 393 -5.78 1.13 0.86
CA SER A 393 -6.24 1.55 2.17
C SER A 393 -5.30 1.09 3.27
N ARG A 394 -4.90 -0.20 3.25
CA ARG A 394 -3.93 -0.77 4.19
C ARG A 394 -2.61 0.00 4.13
N ARG A 395 -2.02 0.19 2.94
CA ARG A 395 -0.75 0.92 2.77
C ARG A 395 -0.80 2.35 3.32
N LEU A 396 -1.91 3.05 3.08
CA LEU A 396 -2.10 4.43 3.51
C LEU A 396 -2.36 4.54 5.03
N ARG A 397 -3.07 3.56 5.60
CA ARG A 397 -3.37 3.46 7.04
C ARG A 397 -2.20 2.98 7.86
N THR A 398 -1.32 2.14 7.31
CA THR A 398 -0.24 1.55 8.08
C THR A 398 0.58 2.67 8.71
N CYS A 399 0.68 2.58 10.02
CA CYS A 399 1.46 3.45 10.86
C CYS A 399 2.34 2.55 11.73
N ALA A 400 3.52 2.99 12.12
CA ALA A 400 4.37 2.26 13.06
C ALA A 400 3.64 1.92 14.38
N THR A 401 2.59 2.66 14.72
CA THR A 401 1.77 2.42 15.90
C THR A 401 0.87 1.20 15.79
N ASP A 402 0.54 0.75 14.57
CA ASP A 402 -0.25 -0.46 14.35
C ASP A 402 0.55 -1.70 14.75
N ALA A 403 1.84 -1.73 14.41
CA ALA A 403 2.75 -2.79 14.84
C ALA A 403 2.83 -2.87 16.38
N LEU A 404 2.87 -1.71 17.05
CA LEU A 404 2.91 -1.63 18.51
C LEU A 404 1.67 -2.25 19.18
N ILE A 405 0.47 -2.03 18.65
CA ILE A 405 -0.75 -2.62 19.23
C ILE A 405 -0.98 -4.07 18.79
N SER A 406 -0.51 -4.48 17.60
CA SER A 406 -0.57 -5.89 17.15
C SER A 406 0.27 -6.84 18.01
N GLU A 407 1.22 -6.34 18.80
CA GLU A 407 1.96 -7.15 19.77
C GLU A 407 1.13 -7.52 21.01
N VAL A 408 0.11 -6.71 21.34
CA VAL A 408 -0.73 -6.89 22.54
C VAL A 408 -2.13 -7.41 22.18
N PHE A 409 -2.67 -6.97 21.06
CA PHE A 409 -4.03 -7.26 20.62
C PHE A 409 -4.02 -8.10 19.35
N ALA A 410 -4.92 -9.10 19.30
CA ALA A 410 -5.14 -9.90 18.10
C ALA A 410 -6.27 -9.29 17.23
N GLY A 411 -6.15 -9.40 15.91
CA GLY A 411 -7.19 -8.95 14.97
C GLY A 411 -7.28 -7.43 14.79
N VAL A 412 -6.21 -6.70 15.13
CA VAL A 412 -6.09 -5.24 14.98
C VAL A 412 -6.29 -4.79 13.53
N GLU A 413 -6.04 -5.68 12.57
CA GLU A 413 -6.19 -5.43 11.14
C GLU A 413 -7.63 -5.02 10.78
N GLY A 414 -8.62 -5.52 11.52
CA GLY A 414 -10.03 -5.19 11.33
C GLY A 414 -10.50 -3.94 12.07
N TRP A 415 -9.65 -3.31 12.89
CA TRP A 415 -10.04 -2.17 13.72
C TRP A 415 -10.06 -0.87 12.93
N THR A 416 -11.03 -0.03 13.28
CA THR A 416 -11.10 1.37 12.85
C THR A 416 -9.96 2.18 13.46
N SER A 417 -9.61 3.31 12.83
CA SER A 417 -8.61 4.25 13.36
C SER A 417 -8.96 4.78 14.76
N ALA A 418 -10.25 4.85 15.10
CA ALA A 418 -10.73 5.26 16.43
C ALA A 418 -10.50 4.17 17.50
N GLU A 419 -10.77 2.91 17.17
CA GLU A 419 -10.49 1.77 18.07
C GLU A 419 -9.00 1.62 18.34
N LYS A 420 -8.16 1.75 17.31
CA LYS A 420 -6.70 1.74 17.44
C LYS A 420 -6.20 2.87 18.33
N LEU A 421 -6.68 4.10 18.11
CA LEU A 421 -6.33 5.25 18.95
C LEU A 421 -6.72 5.01 20.42
N HIS A 422 -7.94 4.52 20.66
CA HIS A 422 -8.43 4.23 22.00
C HIS A 422 -7.56 3.18 22.71
N ALA A 423 -7.22 2.09 22.02
CA ALA A 423 -6.38 1.03 22.58
C ALA A 423 -4.97 1.52 22.93
N ILE A 424 -4.36 2.36 22.08
CA ILE A 424 -3.07 2.98 22.38
C ILE A 424 -3.16 3.86 23.63
N HIS A 425 -4.20 4.69 23.75
CA HIS A 425 -4.40 5.52 24.94
C HIS A 425 -4.51 4.68 26.21
N GLN A 426 -5.21 3.54 26.18
CA GLN A 426 -5.29 2.63 27.32
C GLN A 426 -3.91 2.05 27.70
N LEU A 427 -3.10 1.64 26.72
CA LEU A 427 -1.74 1.14 26.99
C LEU A 427 -0.84 2.21 27.62
N LEU A 428 -0.94 3.45 27.14
CA LEU A 428 -0.20 4.57 27.70
C LEU A 428 -0.67 4.93 29.12
N ASP A 429 -1.98 4.87 29.41
CA ASP A 429 -2.52 5.09 30.76
C ASP A 429 -1.99 4.04 31.75
N LEU A 430 -1.89 2.78 31.30
CA LEU A 430 -1.33 1.70 32.09
C LEU A 430 0.15 1.92 32.37
N LYS A 431 0.93 2.41 31.38
CA LYS A 431 2.34 2.76 31.59
C LYS A 431 2.51 3.85 32.65
N GLU A 432 1.72 4.91 32.57
CA GLU A 432 1.80 6.03 33.53
C GLU A 432 1.46 5.57 34.95
N LYS A 433 0.44 4.73 35.11
CA LYS A 433 0.07 4.13 36.40
C LYS A 433 1.17 3.23 36.95
N ALA A 434 1.79 2.40 36.09
CA ALA A 434 2.88 1.51 36.50
C ALA A 434 4.12 2.29 36.95
N SER A 435 4.46 3.38 36.26
CA SER A 435 5.56 4.28 36.68
C SER A 435 5.29 4.95 38.02
N LEU A 436 4.06 5.41 38.27
CA LEU A 436 3.66 5.99 39.57
C LEU A 436 3.71 4.98 40.73
N ALA A 437 3.41 3.72 40.46
CA ALA A 437 3.48 2.65 41.45
C ALA A 437 4.91 2.17 41.74
N GLY A 438 5.85 2.32 40.78
CA GLY A 438 7.27 1.98 40.95
C GLY A 438 8.09 3.04 41.68
N ASP A 439 7.67 4.31 41.61
CA ASP A 439 8.31 5.43 42.33
C ASP A 439 7.83 5.57 43.79
N GLY A 440 6.88 4.74 44.22
CA GLY A 440 6.45 4.60 45.61
C GLY A 440 6.89 3.26 46.19
N GLU A 441 7.58 3.27 47.33
CA GLU A 441 7.86 2.07 48.14
C GLU A 441 6.58 1.24 48.43
N PRO A 442 6.73 -0.07 48.72
CA PRO A 442 5.63 -1.03 48.63
C PRO A 442 4.63 -0.84 49.78
N THR A 443 3.44 -0.32 49.47
CA THR A 443 2.30 -0.49 50.37
C THR A 443 1.80 -1.93 50.26
N ALA A 444 2.20 -2.73 51.25
CA ALA A 444 1.56 -3.96 51.62
C ALA A 444 0.04 -3.75 51.79
N ALA A 445 -0.76 -4.50 51.02
CA ALA A 445 -2.02 -5.08 51.47
C ALA A 445 -2.50 -6.09 50.41
N LEU A 446 -2.52 -7.36 50.84
CA LEU A 446 -3.12 -8.52 50.16
C LEU A 446 -4.62 -8.34 49.90
#